data_AF-A0A067PF87-F1
#
_entry.id   AF-A0A067PF87-F1
#
_cell.length_a   1.000
_cell.length_b   1.000
_cell.length_c   1.000
_cell.angle_alpha   90.00
_cell.angle_beta   90.00
_cell.angle_gamma   90.00
#
_symmetry.space_group_name_H-M   'P 1'
#
loop_
_entity.id
_entity.type
_entity.pdbx_description
1 polymer ?
#
loop_
_entity_poly.entity_id
_entity_poly.type
_entity_poly.pdbx_seq_one_letter_code
_entity_poly.pdbx_strand_id
1 'polypeptide(L)'
;MPHSQVFPITELFGEICWYLKHSSERGGSLAGLALSSRRYLETALDVLWQEMLDMEPLLKLIPALEASQEESDHGRSVLYPLEKADWVRFDYYASRIRFLNSYHDSRIRDGRIHCTPYSRLLQYKTAPNLIPSLRSLTWSHDSPTKTSATVTLEISAFLTPSLWTLFIGNHIDDIDDDADPPSNEDKE
;
A
#
# COMPACT_ATOMS: atom_id res chain seq x y z
N MET A 1 -41.75 15.24 11.08
CA MET A 1 -40.79 14.30 11.68
C MET A 1 -40.53 13.18 10.69
N PRO A 2 -39.38 13.13 10.00
CA PRO A 2 -39.01 11.96 9.21
C PRO A 2 -37.95 11.15 9.97
N HIS A 3 -38.33 9.99 10.47
CA HIS A 3 -37.38 8.96 10.86
C HIS A 3 -36.84 8.30 9.58
N SER A 4 -35.81 8.90 9.00
CA SER A 4 -34.99 8.26 7.96
C SER A 4 -34.15 7.16 8.61
N GLN A 5 -34.76 6.00 8.86
CA GLN A 5 -34.02 4.76 9.15
C GLN A 5 -33.34 4.29 7.86
N VAL A 6 -32.24 4.95 7.49
CA VAL A 6 -31.33 4.52 6.42
C VAL A 6 -30.14 3.73 6.98
N PHE A 7 -30.06 3.59 8.31
CA PHE A 7 -28.83 3.22 9.02
C PHE A 7 -28.52 1.73 9.34
N PRO A 8 -29.28 0.69 8.99
CA PRO A 8 -28.77 -0.69 9.15
C PRO A 8 -28.05 -1.24 7.92
N ILE A 9 -28.35 -0.75 6.70
CA ILE A 9 -27.92 -1.43 5.46
C ILE A 9 -26.47 -1.12 5.11
N THR A 10 -26.00 0.12 5.31
CA THR A 10 -24.64 0.52 4.94
C THR A 10 -23.57 -0.07 5.85
N GLU A 11 -23.87 -0.21 7.15
CA GLU A 11 -22.97 -0.83 8.12
C GLU A 11 -22.88 -2.34 7.88
N LEU A 12 -24.03 -3.02 7.70
CA LEU A 12 -24.05 -4.43 7.30
C LEU A 12 -23.33 -4.68 5.98
N PHE A 13 -23.49 -3.79 5.01
CA PHE A 13 -22.77 -3.88 3.73
C PHE A 13 -21.27 -3.66 3.93
N GLY A 14 -20.87 -2.71 4.79
CA GLY A 14 -19.49 -2.50 5.19
C GLY A 14 -18.88 -3.75 5.82
N GLU A 15 -19.61 -4.42 6.71
CA GLU A 15 -19.17 -5.68 7.33
C GLU A 15 -19.06 -6.83 6.33
N ILE A 16 -19.99 -6.95 5.39
CA ILE A 16 -19.89 -7.93 4.29
C ILE A 16 -18.64 -7.66 3.46
N CYS A 17 -18.40 -6.40 3.10
CA CYS A 17 -17.19 -6.00 2.37
C CYS A 17 -15.93 -6.30 3.17
N TRP A 18 -15.94 -6.05 4.48
CA TRP A 18 -14.81 -6.30 5.37
C TRP A 18 -14.50 -7.79 5.47
N TYR A 19 -15.54 -8.61 5.65
CA TYR A 19 -15.43 -10.06 5.66
C TYR A 19 -14.89 -10.60 4.34
N LEU A 20 -15.40 -10.12 3.20
CA LEU A 20 -14.92 -10.55 1.88
C LEU A 20 -13.47 -10.17 1.62
N LYS A 21 -13.01 -9.03 2.14
CA LYS A 21 -11.62 -8.59 2.04
C LYS A 21 -10.66 -9.53 2.79
N HIS A 22 -11.08 -10.02 3.96
CA HIS A 22 -10.27 -10.88 4.83
C HIS A 22 -10.48 -12.38 4.60
N SER A 23 -11.52 -12.78 3.86
CA SER A 23 -11.70 -14.16 3.43
C SER A 23 -10.67 -14.48 2.34
N SER A 24 -9.84 -15.53 2.56
CA SER A 24 -8.73 -15.89 1.68
C SER A 24 -9.13 -16.26 0.25
N GLU A 25 -10.43 -16.44 -0.03
CA GLU A 25 -10.86 -17.01 -1.30
C GLU A 25 -11.10 -16.00 -2.42
N ARG A 26 -11.44 -14.71 -2.21
CA ARG A 26 -11.94 -13.87 -3.31
C ARG A 26 -11.75 -12.35 -3.18
N GLY A 27 -10.51 -11.85 -3.30
CA GLY A 27 -10.27 -10.41 -3.52
C GLY A 27 -11.03 -9.83 -4.73
N GLY A 28 -11.28 -10.64 -5.77
CA GLY A 28 -12.08 -10.24 -6.94
C GLY A 28 -13.58 -10.04 -6.68
N SER A 29 -14.15 -10.61 -5.62
CA SER A 29 -15.59 -10.47 -5.31
C SER A 29 -15.94 -9.09 -4.78
N LEU A 30 -15.01 -8.42 -4.09
CA LEU A 30 -15.23 -7.08 -3.55
C LEU A 30 -15.27 -6.02 -4.67
N ALA A 31 -14.37 -6.13 -5.66
CA ALA A 31 -14.40 -5.27 -6.85
C ALA A 31 -15.69 -5.47 -7.65
N GLY A 32 -16.15 -6.72 -7.81
CA GLY A 32 -17.43 -7.02 -8.45
C GLY A 32 -18.64 -6.43 -7.73
N LEU A 33 -18.64 -6.47 -6.38
CA LEU A 33 -19.68 -5.84 -5.57
C LEU A 33 -19.68 -4.31 -5.70
N ALA A 34 -18.51 -3.67 -5.68
CA ALA A 34 -18.40 -2.23 -5.90
C ALA A 34 -19.01 -1.79 -7.24
N LEU A 35 -18.84 -2.62 -8.28
CA LEU A 35 -19.36 -2.35 -9.63
C LEU A 35 -20.86 -2.65 -9.80
N SER A 36 -21.47 -3.44 -8.90
CA SER A 36 -22.86 -3.88 -8.99
C SER A 36 -23.91 -2.81 -8.69
N SER A 37 -23.58 -1.82 -7.83
CA SER A 37 -24.54 -0.82 -7.37
C SER A 37 -23.87 0.51 -7.03
N ARG A 38 -24.33 1.58 -7.70
CA ARG A 38 -23.88 2.95 -7.42
C ARG A 38 -24.15 3.41 -5.98
N ARG A 39 -25.16 2.84 -5.31
CA ARG A 39 -25.48 3.17 -3.93
C ARG A 39 -24.45 2.66 -2.93
N TYR A 40 -23.75 1.59 -3.28
CA TYR A 40 -22.80 0.93 -2.39
C TYR A 40 -21.35 1.06 -2.85
N LEU A 41 -21.13 1.65 -4.03
CA LEU A 41 -19.81 1.91 -4.59
C LEU A 41 -18.90 2.63 -3.60
N GLU A 42 -19.36 3.74 -3.01
CA GLU A 42 -18.58 4.55 -2.07
C GLU A 42 -18.15 3.74 -0.83
N THR A 43 -19.08 2.98 -0.23
CA THR A 43 -18.80 2.12 0.93
C THR A 43 -17.87 0.95 0.59
N ALA A 44 -18.06 0.32 -0.57
CA ALA A 44 -17.20 -0.76 -1.02
C ALA A 44 -15.77 -0.27 -1.28
N LEU A 45 -15.63 0.92 -1.89
CA LEU A 45 -14.33 1.55 -2.12
C LEU A 45 -13.66 1.96 -0.81
N ASP A 46 -14.43 2.48 0.17
CA ASP A 46 -13.91 2.76 1.50
C ASP A 46 -13.27 1.52 2.11
N VAL A 47 -13.99 0.38 2.14
CA VAL A 47 -13.44 -0.86 2.73
C VAL A 47 -12.29 -1.44 1.92
N LEU A 48 -12.37 -1.38 0.59
CA LEU A 48 -11.32 -1.87 -0.30
C LEU A 48 -10.00 -1.13 -0.06
N TRP A 49 -10.04 0.20 -0.06
CA TRP A 49 -8.83 1.05 0.06
C TRP A 49 -8.46 1.40 1.51
N GLN A 50 -9.31 1.12 2.50
CA GLN A 50 -9.05 1.44 3.91
C GLN A 50 -7.72 0.89 4.42
N GLU A 51 -7.34 -0.30 3.97
CA GLU A 51 -6.10 -0.98 4.35
C GLU A 51 -5.36 -1.44 3.10
N MET A 52 -4.10 -1.02 2.98
CA MET A 52 -3.23 -1.32 1.85
C MET A 52 -1.94 -1.97 2.34
N LEU A 53 -1.53 -3.04 1.66
CA LEU A 53 -0.24 -3.70 1.90
C LEU A 53 0.89 -3.14 1.03
N ASP A 54 0.53 -2.45 -0.04
CA ASP A 54 1.46 -1.81 -0.97
C ASP A 54 0.85 -0.53 -1.52
N MET A 55 1.71 0.45 -1.81
CA MET A 55 1.39 1.69 -2.51
C MET A 55 1.32 1.49 -4.02
N GLU A 56 1.82 0.37 -4.55
CA GLU A 56 1.82 0.08 -5.98
C GLU A 56 0.47 0.30 -6.67
N PRO A 57 -0.68 -0.17 -6.13
CA PRO A 57 -1.99 0.07 -6.73
C PRO A 57 -2.36 1.55 -6.79
N LEU A 58 -1.96 2.35 -5.81
CA LEU A 58 -2.21 3.78 -5.77
C LEU A 58 -1.34 4.51 -6.78
N LEU A 59 -0.08 4.11 -6.90
CA LEU A 59 0.85 4.67 -7.88
C LEU A 59 0.44 4.33 -9.32
N LYS A 60 -0.17 3.17 -9.59
CA LYS A 60 -0.74 2.82 -10.92
C LYS A 60 -1.84 3.78 -11.39
N LEU A 61 -2.41 4.58 -10.48
CA LEU A 61 -3.45 5.55 -10.82
C LEU A 61 -2.90 6.87 -11.37
N ILE A 62 -1.58 7.10 -11.26
CA ILE A 62 -0.91 8.28 -11.81
C ILE A 62 -0.50 7.95 -13.25
N PRO A 63 -1.14 8.55 -14.28
CA PRO A 63 -0.89 8.18 -15.68
C PRO A 63 0.54 8.52 -16.13
N ALA A 64 1.15 9.56 -15.55
CA ALA A 64 2.51 9.99 -15.85
C ALA A 64 3.59 9.05 -15.29
N LEU A 65 3.22 8.05 -14.48
CA LEU A 65 4.15 7.25 -13.70
C LEU A 65 4.21 5.80 -14.22
N GLU A 66 5.14 5.55 -15.13
CA GLU A 66 5.33 4.24 -15.75
C GLU A 66 6.39 3.43 -14.99
N ALA A 67 6.21 2.11 -14.95
CA ALA A 67 7.23 1.22 -14.40
C ALA A 67 8.49 1.31 -15.28
N SER A 68 9.64 1.58 -14.67
CA SER A 68 10.91 1.53 -15.41
C SER A 68 11.10 0.10 -15.92
N GLN A 69 11.39 -0.06 -17.21
CA GLN A 69 11.76 -1.35 -17.80
C GLN A 69 13.21 -1.74 -17.48
N GLU A 70 14.00 -0.84 -16.88
CA GLU A 70 15.38 -1.13 -16.52
C GLU A 70 15.43 -2.00 -15.25
N GLU A 71 15.84 -3.26 -15.41
CA GLU A 71 15.94 -4.30 -14.36
C GLU A 71 16.75 -3.87 -13.12
N SER A 72 17.60 -2.84 -13.24
CA SER A 72 18.47 -2.33 -12.18
C SER A 72 17.84 -1.27 -11.28
N ASP A 73 16.73 -0.67 -11.68
CA ASP A 73 16.07 0.39 -10.91
C ASP A 73 14.57 0.08 -10.88
N HIS A 74 14.10 -0.68 -9.87
CA HIS A 74 12.66 -0.94 -9.65
C HIS A 74 11.91 0.33 -9.19
N GLY A 75 12.39 1.50 -9.62
CA GLY A 75 11.74 2.79 -9.52
C GLY A 75 10.75 2.98 -10.65
N ARG A 76 9.83 3.93 -10.43
CA ARG A 76 8.98 4.41 -11.49
C ARG A 76 9.55 5.69 -12.10
N SER A 77 9.48 5.79 -13.41
CA SER A 77 9.93 6.94 -14.17
C SER A 77 8.75 7.86 -14.44
N VAL A 78 8.99 9.17 -14.28
CA VAL A 78 8.01 10.20 -14.60
C VAL A 78 8.12 10.50 -16.10
N LEU A 79 7.10 10.15 -16.87
CA LEU A 79 7.08 10.30 -18.34
C LEU A 79 6.98 11.77 -18.77
N TYR A 80 6.25 12.57 -18.01
CA TYR A 80 6.03 13.99 -18.26
C TYR A 80 5.79 14.72 -16.94
N PRO A 81 6.00 16.05 -16.87
CA PRO A 81 5.76 16.81 -15.64
C PRO A 81 4.35 16.57 -15.10
N LEU A 82 4.26 16.08 -13.87
CA LEU A 82 3.00 15.73 -13.21
C LEU A 82 2.11 16.97 -13.09
N GLU A 83 0.94 16.93 -13.73
CA GLU A 83 -0.05 17.99 -13.64
C GLU A 83 -1.08 17.69 -12.55
N LYS A 84 -1.82 18.72 -12.12
CA LYS A 84 -2.90 18.56 -11.13
C LYS A 84 -3.94 17.51 -11.54
N ALA A 85 -4.16 17.32 -12.85
CA ALA A 85 -5.09 16.35 -13.38
C ALA A 85 -4.66 14.89 -13.09
N ASP A 86 -3.35 14.60 -13.11
CA ASP A 86 -2.81 13.26 -12.85
C ASP A 86 -3.02 12.85 -11.39
N TRP A 87 -3.09 13.82 -10.49
CA TRP A 87 -3.29 13.60 -9.05
C TRP A 87 -4.75 13.41 -8.65
N VAL A 88 -5.73 13.75 -9.50
CA VAL A 88 -7.16 13.71 -9.12
C VAL A 88 -7.59 12.31 -8.67
N ARG A 89 -7.24 11.27 -9.44
CA ARG A 89 -7.57 9.88 -9.08
C ARG A 89 -6.77 9.44 -7.87
N PHE A 90 -5.48 9.76 -7.85
CA PHE A 90 -4.62 9.46 -6.72
C PHE A 90 -5.20 10.01 -5.41
N ASP A 91 -5.55 11.29 -5.36
CA ASP A 91 -6.07 11.96 -4.17
C ASP A 91 -7.41 11.39 -3.71
N TYR A 92 -8.29 11.08 -4.66
CA TYR A 92 -9.59 10.48 -4.38
C TYR A 92 -9.45 9.15 -3.62
N TYR A 93 -8.56 8.26 -4.06
CA TYR A 93 -8.33 6.98 -3.37
C TYR A 93 -7.43 7.11 -2.15
N ALA A 94 -6.41 7.96 -2.20
CA ALA A 94 -5.49 8.19 -1.09
C ALA A 94 -6.21 8.69 0.17
N SER A 95 -7.28 9.49 0.01
CA SER A 95 -8.09 9.97 1.14
C SER A 95 -8.81 8.86 1.91
N ARG A 96 -8.95 7.66 1.34
CA ARG A 96 -9.64 6.52 1.96
C ARG A 96 -8.70 5.61 2.74
N ILE A 97 -7.42 5.65 2.43
CA ILE A 97 -6.41 4.82 3.08
C ILE A 97 -6.22 5.28 4.52
N ARG A 98 -6.43 4.36 5.46
CA ARG A 98 -6.25 4.58 6.91
C ARG A 98 -5.15 3.71 7.49
N PHE A 99 -4.90 2.56 6.89
CA PHE A 99 -3.88 1.60 7.32
C PHE A 99 -2.96 1.30 6.14
N LEU A 100 -1.68 1.57 6.29
CA LEU A 100 -0.66 1.22 5.31
C LEU A 100 0.34 0.27 5.98
N ASN A 101 0.41 -0.96 5.47
CA ASN A 101 1.29 -2.00 5.96
C ASN A 101 2.31 -2.37 4.88
N SER A 102 3.37 -1.58 4.78
CA SER A 102 4.41 -1.77 3.77
C SER A 102 5.51 -2.69 4.29
N TYR A 103 5.59 -3.87 3.68
CA TYR A 103 6.67 -4.84 3.93
C TYR A 103 7.60 -4.88 2.72
N HIS A 104 8.80 -4.31 2.90
CA HIS A 104 9.82 -4.24 1.88
C HIS A 104 10.84 -5.36 2.09
N ASP A 105 10.59 -6.48 1.43
CA ASP A 105 11.54 -7.57 1.31
C ASP A 105 12.56 -7.21 0.23
N SER A 106 13.85 -7.22 0.59
CA SER A 106 14.94 -6.87 -0.32
C SER A 106 15.37 -8.03 -1.22
N ARG A 107 14.94 -9.25 -0.91
CA ARG A 107 15.23 -10.51 -1.60
C ARG A 107 14.21 -10.82 -2.68
N ILE A 108 12.97 -10.34 -2.53
CA ILE A 108 11.92 -10.45 -3.54
C ILE A 108 12.17 -9.43 -4.66
N ARG A 109 12.81 -9.90 -5.74
CA ARG A 109 12.95 -9.19 -7.03
C ARG A 109 11.62 -8.93 -7.76
N ASP A 110 10.52 -9.49 -7.28
CA ASP A 110 9.22 -9.41 -7.95
C ASP A 110 8.43 -8.18 -7.52
N GLY A 111 8.55 -7.11 -8.31
CA GLY A 111 7.48 -6.11 -8.52
C GLY A 111 7.11 -5.18 -7.35
N ARG A 112 7.70 -5.34 -6.16
CA ARG A 112 7.49 -4.39 -5.05
C ARG A 112 8.29 -3.12 -5.29
N ILE A 113 7.60 -1.98 -5.28
CA ILE A 113 8.21 -0.67 -5.53
C ILE A 113 9.25 -0.40 -4.44
N HIS A 114 10.50 -0.11 -4.84
CA HIS A 114 11.52 0.39 -3.93
C HIS A 114 11.00 1.61 -3.19
N CYS A 115 11.45 1.87 -1.97
CA CYS A 115 10.94 2.96 -1.15
C CYS A 115 11.41 4.36 -1.61
N THR A 116 12.36 4.40 -2.54
CA THR A 116 13.01 5.60 -3.09
C THR A 116 12.12 6.58 -3.89
N PRO A 117 11.01 6.21 -4.55
CA PRO A 117 10.21 7.14 -5.32
C PRO A 117 9.25 7.96 -4.46
N TYR A 118 8.92 7.58 -3.21
CA TYR A 118 7.95 8.34 -2.40
C TYR A 118 8.42 9.76 -2.08
N SER A 119 9.69 9.92 -1.74
CA SER A 119 10.29 11.24 -1.46
C SER A 119 10.39 12.09 -2.72
N ARG A 120 10.64 11.48 -3.89
CA ARG A 120 10.61 12.18 -5.19
C ARG A 120 9.21 12.63 -5.56
N LEU A 121 8.20 11.78 -5.34
CA LEU A 121 6.80 12.10 -5.62
C LEU A 121 6.30 13.30 -4.80
N LEU A 122 6.83 13.49 -3.60
CA LEU A 122 6.51 14.65 -2.76
C LEU A 122 6.97 15.98 -3.40
N GLN A 123 8.03 15.96 -4.21
CA GLN A 123 8.52 17.16 -4.91
C GLN A 123 7.55 17.64 -6.00
N TYR A 124 6.73 16.73 -6.54
CA TYR A 124 5.76 17.03 -7.59
C TYR A 124 4.37 17.33 -7.04
N LYS A 125 4.13 17.06 -5.76
CA LYS A 125 2.83 17.26 -5.14
C LYS A 125 2.77 18.61 -4.45
N THR A 126 1.67 19.34 -4.66
CA THR A 126 1.43 20.62 -3.97
C THR A 126 1.07 20.44 -2.49
N ALA A 127 0.55 19.26 -2.12
CA ALA A 127 0.19 18.91 -0.75
C ALA A 127 1.39 18.27 -0.01
N PRO A 128 1.57 18.55 1.28
CA PRO A 128 2.70 18.05 2.07
C PRO A 128 2.63 16.55 2.39
N ASN A 129 1.54 15.86 2.02
CA ASN A 129 1.32 14.46 2.35
C ASN A 129 0.72 13.68 1.18
N LEU A 130 1.16 12.44 1.01
CA LEU A 130 0.62 11.53 0.00
C LEU A 130 -0.72 10.92 0.43
N ILE A 131 -0.89 10.63 1.72
CA ILE A 131 -2.08 9.96 2.25
C ILE A 131 -2.63 10.77 3.44
N PRO A 132 -3.53 11.73 3.21
CA PRO A 132 -3.93 12.69 4.24
C PRO A 132 -4.69 12.07 5.43
N SER A 133 -5.32 10.90 5.24
CA SER A 133 -6.18 10.25 6.24
C SER A 133 -5.54 9.02 6.89
N LEU A 134 -4.22 8.87 6.75
CA LEU A 134 -3.48 7.75 7.31
C LEU A 134 -3.53 7.78 8.85
N ARG A 135 -3.85 6.64 9.45
CA ARG A 135 -3.96 6.43 10.89
C ARG A 135 -2.86 5.51 11.40
N SER A 136 -2.66 4.39 10.72
CA SER A 136 -1.62 3.43 11.07
C SER A 136 -0.64 3.28 9.92
N LEU A 137 0.65 3.38 10.24
CA LEU A 137 1.74 3.08 9.34
C LEU A 137 2.57 1.94 9.94
N THR A 138 2.58 0.80 9.27
CA THR A 138 3.53 -0.29 9.54
C THR A 138 4.56 -0.27 8.41
N TRP A 139 5.81 -0.08 8.78
CA TRP A 139 6.90 0.09 7.83
C TRP A 139 8.05 -0.84 8.21
N SER A 140 8.24 -1.90 7.42
CA SER A 140 9.26 -2.91 7.69
C SER A 140 10.20 -3.07 6.50
N HIS A 141 11.50 -3.09 6.77
CA HIS A 141 12.54 -3.38 5.78
C HIS A 141 13.27 -4.66 6.12
N ASP A 142 13.70 -5.43 5.12
CA ASP A 142 14.65 -6.55 5.29
C ASP A 142 16.11 -6.13 4.98
N SER A 143 16.37 -4.83 4.75
CA SER A 143 17.72 -4.40 4.37
C SER A 143 18.59 -4.04 5.59
N PRO A 144 19.70 -4.76 5.85
CA PRO A 144 20.62 -4.43 6.95
C PRO A 144 21.42 -3.13 6.73
N THR A 145 21.30 -2.50 5.56
CA THR A 145 22.15 -1.40 5.10
C THR A 145 21.49 -0.02 5.10
N LYS A 146 20.19 0.09 5.40
CA LYS A 146 19.52 1.40 5.43
C LYS A 146 19.82 2.16 6.71
N THR A 147 20.41 3.34 6.57
CA THR A 147 20.60 4.28 7.68
C THR A 147 19.25 4.89 8.09
N SER A 148 19.06 5.16 9.38
CA SER A 148 17.87 5.86 9.92
C SER A 148 17.46 7.12 9.13
N ALA A 149 18.43 7.86 8.57
CA ALA A 149 18.17 9.03 7.72
C ALA A 149 17.41 8.69 6.42
N THR A 150 17.73 7.57 5.79
CA THR A 150 17.04 7.12 4.56
C THR A 150 15.60 6.71 4.84
N VAL A 151 15.39 5.95 5.92
CA VAL A 151 14.04 5.57 6.38
C VAL A 151 13.21 6.81 6.71
N THR A 152 13.79 7.79 7.40
CA THR A 152 13.10 9.05 7.74
C THR A 152 12.62 9.80 6.50
N LEU A 153 13.44 9.87 5.44
CA LEU A 153 13.05 10.50 4.18
C LEU A 153 11.91 9.74 3.47
N GLU A 154 11.94 8.41 3.51
CA GLU A 154 10.91 7.55 2.90
C GLU A 154 9.57 7.68 3.60
N ILE A 155 9.55 7.65 4.94
CA ILE A 155 8.31 7.75 5.71
C ILE A 155 7.77 9.18 5.80
N SER A 156 8.60 10.21 5.55
CA SER A 156 8.22 11.62 5.69
C SER A 156 6.94 11.99 4.93
N ALA A 157 6.72 11.38 3.76
CA ALA A 157 5.54 11.61 2.93
C ALA A 157 4.22 11.10 3.56
N PHE A 158 4.32 10.26 4.59
CA PHE A 158 3.23 9.59 5.29
C PHE A 158 3.03 10.11 6.73
N LEU A 159 3.90 10.99 7.21
CA LEU A 159 3.77 11.61 8.52
C LEU A 159 2.67 12.70 8.47
N THR A 160 1.42 12.28 8.63
CA THR A 160 0.26 13.17 8.72
C THR A 160 -0.13 13.46 10.16
N PRO A 161 -0.81 14.59 10.43
CA PRO A 161 -1.38 14.87 11.75
C PRO A 161 -2.49 13.87 12.18
N SER A 162 -3.00 13.07 11.25
CA SER A 162 -3.95 11.99 11.49
C SER A 162 -3.30 10.67 11.94
N LEU A 163 -1.98 10.58 11.85
CA LEU A 163 -1.22 9.39 12.23
C LEU A 163 -1.16 9.30 13.76
N TRP A 164 -1.60 8.16 14.28
CA TRP A 164 -1.59 7.87 15.72
C TRP A 164 -0.88 6.55 16.03
N THR A 165 -0.63 5.71 15.02
CA THR A 165 0.14 4.47 15.16
C THR A 165 1.25 4.44 14.11
N LEU A 166 2.49 4.31 14.58
CA LEU A 166 3.67 4.17 13.75
C LEU A 166 4.47 2.96 14.26
N PHE A 167 4.62 1.96 13.40
CA PHE A 167 5.47 0.80 13.63
C PHE A 167 6.59 0.82 12.60
N ILE A 168 7.83 0.80 13.08
CA ILE A 168 9.02 0.68 12.23
C ILE A 168 9.76 -0.58 12.68
N GLY A 169 9.88 -1.55 11.79
CA GLY A 169 10.49 -2.85 12.08
C GLY A 169 11.58 -3.21 11.07
N ASN A 170 12.43 -4.15 11.46
CA ASN A 170 13.25 -4.90 10.52
C ASN A 170 12.55 -6.25 10.33
N HIS A 171 12.22 -6.64 9.10
CA HIS A 171 11.74 -7.99 8.82
C HIS A 171 12.95 -8.89 9.01
N ILE A 172 12.93 -9.73 10.04
CA ILE A 172 13.88 -10.82 10.17
C ILE A 172 13.11 -11.99 9.59
N ASP A 173 13.46 -12.42 8.37
CA ASP A 173 13.09 -13.77 7.96
C ASP A 173 13.69 -14.69 9.02
N ASP A 174 12.82 -15.33 9.81
CA ASP A 174 13.22 -16.50 10.57
C ASP A 174 13.82 -17.47 9.55
N ILE A 175 15.14 -17.61 9.61
CA ILE A 175 15.91 -18.49 8.73
C ILE A 175 15.29 -19.88 8.86
N ASP A 176 14.73 -20.39 7.76
CA ASP A 176 14.33 -21.77 7.64
C ASP A 176 15.52 -22.64 8.06
N ASP A 177 15.32 -23.33 9.18
CA ASP A 177 16.24 -24.27 9.84
C ASP A 177 16.28 -25.61 9.07
N ASP A 178 16.30 -25.54 7.73
CA ASP A 178 16.44 -26.67 6.81
C ASP A 178 17.82 -26.61 6.14
N ALA A 179 18.86 -26.49 6.96
CA ALA A 179 20.18 -26.96 6.56
C ALA A 179 20.15 -28.49 6.64
N ASP A 180 19.87 -29.14 5.50
CA ASP A 180 20.10 -30.57 5.33
C ASP A 180 21.53 -30.90 5.85
N PRO A 181 21.69 -31.84 6.79
CA PRO A 181 23.00 -32.21 7.27
C PRO A 181 23.83 -32.76 6.11
N PRO A 182 25.14 -32.41 6.01
CA PRO A 182 25.96 -32.86 4.90
C PRO A 182 25.97 -34.39 4.85
N SER A 183 25.45 -34.93 3.74
CA SER A 183 25.58 -36.33 3.37
C SER A 183 27.06 -36.65 3.22
N ASN A 184 27.63 -37.26 4.25
CA ASN A 184 28.96 -37.87 4.18
C ASN A 184 28.85 -39.15 3.36
N GLU A 185 28.87 -39.03 2.04
CA GLU A 185 29.19 -40.12 1.12
C GLU A 185 30.41 -39.71 0.29
N ASP A 186 31.57 -40.19 0.75
CA ASP A 186 32.52 -41.00 -0.04
C ASP A 186 33.99 -40.68 0.27
N LYS A 187 34.69 -41.74 0.72
CA LYS A 187 36.05 -42.20 0.37
C LYS A 187 36.80 -42.73 1.60
N GLU A 188 36.73 -44.03 1.83
CA GLU A 188 37.78 -45.00 1.45
C GLU A 188 37.31 -46.45 1.64
#